data_AF-A0A428QQP9-F1
#
_entry.id   AF-A0A428QQP9-F1
#
_cell.length_a   1.000
_cell.length_b   1.000
_cell.length_c   1.000
_cell.angle_alpha   90.00
_cell.angle_beta   90.00
_cell.angle_gamma   90.00
#
_symmetry.space_group_name_H-M   'P 1'
#
loop_
_entity.id
_entity.type
_entity.pdbx_description
1 polymer ?
#
loop_
_entity_poly.entity_id
_entity_poly.type
_entity_poly.pdbx_seq_one_letter_code
_entity_poly.pdbx_strand_id
1 'polypeptide(L)'
;MADHIHPIYRAWFLWVDPILTIVGMYGNLFDHDLALTAAFPNYPLTEEFRPFLYQIGGMGTSYLVLLVLLQWYTKDVVIWRILHFAILWADFTMLTAIYVAMRHEGTLAISDWRALDWFSIVVT
;
A
#
# COMPACT_ATOMS: atom_id res chain seq x y z
N MET A 1 21.93 15.25 19.98
CA MET A 1 22.34 13.84 19.74
C MET A 1 22.01 13.56 18.29
N ALA A 2 22.94 13.04 17.50
CA ALA A 2 22.62 12.66 16.12
C ALA A 2 21.78 11.39 16.20
N ASP A 3 20.45 11.53 16.10
CA ASP A 3 19.54 10.39 16.08
C ASP A 3 19.89 9.54 14.86
N HIS A 4 20.52 8.39 15.11
CA HIS A 4 20.95 7.47 14.07
C HIS A 4 19.81 6.50 13.78
N ILE A 5 19.27 6.54 12.56
CA ILE A 5 18.28 5.58 12.10
C ILE A 5 18.93 4.20 12.01
N HIS A 6 18.36 3.20 12.68
CA HIS A 6 18.91 1.84 12.65
C HIS A 6 18.99 1.34 11.19
N PRO A 7 20.09 0.67 10.78
CA PRO A 7 20.30 0.27 9.39
C PRO A 7 19.17 -0.57 8.79
N ILE A 8 18.50 -1.39 9.60
CA ILE A 8 17.34 -2.20 9.17
C ILE A 8 16.18 -1.31 8.71
N TYR A 9 15.78 -0.33 9.53
CA TYR A 9 14.71 0.62 9.15
C TYR A 9 15.11 1.45 7.94
N ARG A 10 16.38 1.84 7.86
CA ARG A 10 16.88 2.57 6.70
C ARG A 10 16.84 1.74 5.42
N ALA A 11 17.18 0.46 5.47
CA ALA A 11 17.08 -0.43 4.33
C ALA A 11 15.62 -0.69 3.93
N TRP A 12 14.74 -0.89 4.91
CA TRP A 12 13.31 -1.08 4.68
C TRP A 12 12.68 0.14 3.98
N PHE A 13 12.78 1.32 4.60
CA PHE A 13 12.09 2.51 4.11
C PHE A 13 12.69 3.12 2.83
N LEU A 14 13.98 2.91 2.54
CA LEU A 14 14.59 3.41 1.30
C LEU A 14 14.44 2.46 0.11
N TRP A 15 14.19 1.16 0.35
CA TRP A 15 14.21 0.16 -0.71
C TRP A 15 12.96 -0.71 -0.74
N VAL A 16 12.66 -1.39 0.38
CA VAL A 16 11.55 -2.34 0.42
C VAL A 16 10.21 -1.62 0.25
N ASP A 17 9.98 -0.60 1.08
CA ASP A 17 8.72 0.15 1.12
C ASP A 17 8.39 0.87 -0.22
N PRO A 18 9.35 1.57 -0.88
CA PRO A 18 9.12 2.10 -2.23
C PRO A 18 8.80 1.03 -3.28
N ILE A 19 9.45 -0.14 -3.21
CA ILE A 19 9.18 -1.24 -4.16
C ILE A 19 7.76 -1.78 -3.97
N LEU A 20 7.34 -2.02 -2.72
CA LEU A 20 5.97 -2.47 -2.42
C LEU A 20 4.95 -1.43 -2.87
N THR A 21 5.23 -0.15 -2.62
CA THR A 21 4.40 0.97 -3.09
C THR A 21 4.28 1.00 -4.61
N ILE A 22 5.37 0.76 -5.36
CA ILE A 22 5.33 0.67 -6.83
C ILE A 22 4.39 -0.43 -7.29
N VAL A 23 4.42 -1.61 -6.64
CA VAL A 23 3.56 -2.72 -7.07
C VAL A 23 2.09 -2.41 -6.81
N GLY A 24 1.76 -1.90 -5.62
CA GLY A 24 0.39 -1.47 -5.31
C GLY A 24 -0.10 -0.35 -6.23
N MET A 25 0.73 0.66 -6.47
CA MET A 25 0.46 1.75 -7.41
C MET A 25 0.24 1.23 -8.83
N TYR A 26 1.08 0.31 -9.30
CA TYR A 26 0.99 -0.23 -10.66
C TYR A 26 -0.33 -0.96 -10.90
N GLY A 27 -0.74 -1.83 -9.97
CA GLY A 27 -2.04 -2.49 -10.04
C GLY A 27 -3.18 -1.47 -10.13
N ASN A 28 -3.16 -0.44 -9.29
CA ASN A 28 -4.24 0.55 -9.25
C ASN A 28 -4.24 1.57 -10.41
N LEU A 29 -3.13 1.74 -11.15
CA LEU A 29 -3.05 2.67 -12.30
C LEU A 29 -3.15 2.00 -13.66
N PHE A 30 -2.62 0.79 -13.78
CA PHE A 30 -2.38 0.14 -15.07
C PHE A 30 -3.05 -1.23 -15.18
N ASP A 31 -3.21 -1.95 -14.08
CA ASP A 31 -3.82 -3.29 -14.05
C ASP A 31 -5.03 -3.35 -13.10
N HIS A 32 -6.08 -2.62 -13.48
CA HIS A 32 -7.29 -2.49 -12.68
C HIS A 32 -8.01 -3.82 -12.45
N ASP A 33 -7.86 -4.77 -13.37
CA ASP A 33 -8.48 -6.09 -13.23
C ASP A 33 -7.81 -6.87 -12.09
N LEU A 34 -6.46 -6.84 -12.04
CA LEU A 34 -5.70 -7.39 -10.92
C LEU A 34 -6.05 -6.70 -9.60
N ALA A 35 -6.08 -5.36 -9.58
CA ALA A 35 -6.37 -4.59 -8.37
C ALA A 35 -7.78 -4.89 -7.83
N LEU A 36 -8.77 -4.97 -8.72
CA LEU A 36 -10.14 -5.30 -8.30
C LEU A 36 -10.25 -6.75 -7.86
N THR A 37 -9.65 -7.69 -8.58
CA THR A 37 -9.67 -9.13 -8.23
C THR A 37 -9.02 -9.40 -6.87
N ALA A 38 -7.99 -8.61 -6.51
CA ALA A 38 -7.36 -8.67 -5.20
C ALA A 38 -8.36 -8.30 -4.08
N ALA A 39 -9.18 -7.26 -4.27
CA ALA A 39 -10.18 -6.85 -3.27
C ALA A 39 -11.47 -7.69 -3.32
N PHE A 40 -11.99 -7.98 -4.52
CA PHE A 40 -13.31 -8.55 -4.77
C PHE A 40 -13.22 -9.65 -5.86
N PRO A 41 -12.84 -10.89 -5.53
CA PRO A 41 -12.70 -12.00 -6.49
C PRO A 41 -13.90 -12.24 -7.39
N ASN A 42 -15.09 -12.03 -6.84
CA ASN A 42 -16.35 -12.44 -7.46
C ASN A 42 -17.05 -11.28 -8.18
N TYR A 43 -16.41 -10.11 -8.25
CA TYR A 43 -16.97 -8.92 -8.88
C TYR A 43 -16.19 -8.57 -10.14
N PRO A 44 -16.84 -8.50 -11.32
CA PRO A 44 -16.18 -8.08 -12.54
C PRO A 44 -15.81 -6.60 -12.47
N LEU A 45 -14.73 -6.23 -13.15
CA LEU A 45 -14.37 -4.83 -13.32
C LEU A 45 -15.43 -4.10 -14.13
N THR A 46 -16.11 -3.15 -13.49
CA THR A 46 -17.03 -2.23 -14.14
C THR A 46 -16.43 -0.84 -14.27
N GLU A 47 -16.93 -0.04 -15.22
CA GLU A 47 -16.39 1.30 -15.49
C GLU A 47 -16.52 2.24 -14.28
N GLU A 48 -17.50 2.00 -13.41
CA GLU A 48 -17.75 2.77 -12.18
C GLU A 48 -16.65 2.59 -11.14
N PHE A 49 -15.91 1.48 -11.15
CA PHE A 49 -14.80 1.26 -10.22
C PHE A 49 -13.50 1.95 -10.65
N ARG A 50 -13.32 2.21 -11.95
CA ARG A 50 -12.05 2.75 -12.49
C ARG A 50 -11.64 4.08 -11.86
N PRO A 51 -12.52 5.07 -11.63
CA PRO A 51 -12.14 6.32 -10.99
C PRO A 51 -11.56 6.12 -9.58
N PHE A 52 -12.10 5.16 -8.81
CA PHE A 52 -11.62 4.85 -7.46
C PHE A 52 -10.26 4.17 -7.50
N LEU A 53 -10.04 3.23 -8.43
CA LEU A 53 -8.74 2.60 -8.64
C LEU A 53 -7.69 3.64 -9.04
N TYR A 54 -7.99 4.54 -9.98
CA TYR A 54 -7.10 5.65 -10.31
C TYR A 54 -6.81 6.56 -9.11
N GLN A 55 -7.79 6.81 -8.25
CA GLN A 55 -7.58 7.60 -7.04
C GLN A 55 -6.63 6.90 -6.06
N ILE A 56 -6.77 5.59 -5.86
CA ILE A 56 -5.86 4.78 -5.03
C ILE A 56 -4.46 4.76 -5.65
N GLY A 57 -4.36 4.59 -6.97
CA GLY A 57 -3.09 4.60 -7.70
C GLY A 57 -2.39 5.97 -7.63
N GLY A 58 -3.14 7.07 -7.74
CA GLY A 58 -2.62 8.43 -7.57
C GLY A 58 -2.16 8.71 -6.13
N MET A 59 -2.87 8.17 -5.14
CA MET A 59 -2.46 8.21 -3.74
C MET A 59 -1.12 7.47 -3.54
N GLY A 60 -1.01 6.23 -4.03
CA GLY A 60 0.23 5.45 -4.00
C GLY A 60 1.38 6.14 -4.74
N THR A 61 1.10 6.80 -5.87
CA THR A 61 2.09 7.62 -6.59
C THR A 61 2.60 8.78 -5.75
N SER A 62 1.69 9.46 -5.04
CA SER A 62 2.05 10.57 -4.14
C SER A 62 2.96 10.07 -3.00
N TYR A 63 2.65 8.91 -2.43
CA TYR A 63 3.50 8.28 -1.41
C TYR A 63 4.85 7.90 -1.97
N LEU A 64 4.90 7.25 -3.13
CA LEU A 64 6.15 6.87 -3.78
C LEU A 64 7.08 8.07 -3.99
N VAL A 65 6.55 9.20 -4.47
CA VAL A 65 7.32 10.44 -4.64
C VAL A 65 7.87 10.93 -3.31
N LEU A 66 7.09 10.90 -2.22
CA LEU A 66 7.56 11.31 -0.90
C LEU A 66 8.59 10.32 -0.32
N LEU A 67 8.35 9.02 -0.43
CA LEU A 67 9.26 7.97 0.01
C LEU A 67 10.61 8.06 -0.72
N VAL A 68 10.59 8.20 -2.06
CA VAL A 68 11.80 8.23 -2.88
C VAL A 68 12.50 9.58 -2.82
N LEU A 69 11.79 10.70 -2.97
CA LEU A 69 12.46 12.01 -2.98
C LEU A 69 12.74 12.49 -1.56
N LEU A 70 11.73 12.58 -0.69
CA LEU A 70 11.93 13.21 0.62
C LEU A 70 12.90 12.39 1.48
N GLN A 71 12.74 11.07 1.56
CA GLN A 71 13.59 10.25 2.45
C GLN A 71 15.02 10.08 1.95
N TRP A 72 15.25 10.03 0.63
CA TRP A 72 16.60 9.93 0.12
C TRP A 72 17.41 11.20 0.35
N TYR A 73 16.74 12.36 0.35
CA TYR A 73 17.40 13.65 0.56
C TYR A 73 17.50 14.05 2.04
N THR A 74 16.53 13.70 2.89
CA THR A 74 16.55 14.08 4.31
C THR A 74 17.15 12.99 5.21
N LYS A 75 18.01 13.40 6.14
CA LYS A 75 18.53 12.53 7.21
C LYS A 75 17.91 12.84 8.57
N ASP A 76 16.92 13.72 8.61
CA ASP A 76 16.25 14.13 9.83
C ASP A 76 15.22 13.06 10.26
N VAL A 77 15.47 12.44 11.40
CA VAL A 77 14.61 11.39 11.98
C VAL A 77 13.21 11.91 12.31
N VAL A 78 13.07 13.19 12.66
CA VAL A 78 11.77 13.80 12.94
C VAL A 78 10.93 13.84 11.66
N ILE A 79 11.53 14.25 10.54
CA ILE A 79 10.84 14.25 9.24
C ILE A 79 10.45 12.83 8.84
N TRP A 80 11.34 11.86 9.03
CA TRP A 80 11.03 10.45 8.75
C TRP A 80 9.84 9.98 9.59
N ARG A 81 9.84 10.24 10.90
CA ARG A 81 8.74 9.84 11.78
C ARG A 81 7.41 10.46 11.36
N ILE A 82 7.39 11.75 11.02
CA ILE A 82 6.17 12.43 10.57
C ILE A 82 5.65 11.82 9.26
N LEU A 83 6.54 11.59 8.29
CA LEU A 83 6.16 11.00 7.00
C LEU A 83 5.55 9.61 7.19
N HIS A 84 6.21 8.71 7.93
CA HIS A 84 5.71 7.35 8.10
C HIS A 84 4.48 7.30 9.01
N PHE A 85 4.36 8.21 9.97
CA PHE A 85 3.13 8.35 10.75
C PHE A 85 1.95 8.78 9.86
N ALA A 86 2.19 9.63 8.86
CA ALA A 86 1.16 9.99 7.89
C ALA A 86 0.79 8.82 6.97
N ILE A 87 1.78 8.04 6.51
CA ILE A 87 1.56 6.85 5.65
C ILE A 87 0.83 5.75 6.43
N LEU A 88 1.15 5.56 7.71
CA LEU A 88 0.49 4.56 8.58
C LEU A 88 -1.04 4.70 8.59
N TRP A 89 -1.57 5.92 8.45
CA TRP A 89 -3.02 6.11 8.34
C TRP A 89 -3.57 5.57 7.03
N ALA A 90 -2.83 5.70 5.93
CA ALA A 90 -3.20 5.12 4.66
C ALA A 90 -3.22 3.58 4.76
N ASP A 91 -2.18 2.99 5.35
CA ASP A 91 -2.07 1.55 5.56
C ASP A 91 -3.24 1.05 6.42
N PHE A 92 -3.55 1.74 7.51
CA PHE A 92 -4.69 1.42 8.35
C PHE A 92 -6.02 1.46 7.58
N THR A 93 -6.24 2.48 6.74
CA THR A 93 -7.45 2.55 5.92
C THR A 93 -7.51 1.45 4.86
N MET A 94 -6.37 1.07 4.29
CA MET A 94 -6.28 0.02 3.29
C MET A 94 -6.50 -1.36 3.91
N LEU A 95 -5.90 -1.65 5.07
CA LEU A 95 -6.18 -2.87 5.84
C LEU A 95 -7.66 -2.95 6.25
N THR A 96 -8.26 -1.81 6.62
CA THR A 96 -9.70 -1.75 6.91
C THR A 96 -10.53 -2.07 5.66
N ALA A 97 -10.15 -1.54 4.49
CA ALA A 97 -10.82 -1.83 3.23
C ALA A 97 -10.71 -3.32 2.85
N ILE A 98 -9.51 -3.92 2.99
CA ILE A 98 -9.27 -5.36 2.80
C ILE A 98 -10.16 -6.16 3.74
N TYR A 99 -10.18 -5.83 5.04
CA TYR A 99 -11.03 -6.52 6.01
C TYR A 99 -12.51 -6.45 5.66
N VAL A 100 -13.01 -5.27 5.25
CA VAL A 100 -14.42 -5.10 4.84
C VAL A 100 -14.72 -5.94 3.60
N ALA A 101 -13.82 -5.98 2.62
CA ALA A 101 -13.98 -6.77 1.41
C ALA A 101 -13.98 -8.28 1.72
N MET A 102 -13.03 -8.77 2.53
CA MET A 102 -12.98 -10.17 2.95
C MET A 102 -14.19 -10.58 3.76
N ARG A 103 -14.72 -9.68 4.60
CA ARG A 103 -15.97 -9.90 5.33
C ARG A 103 -17.17 -10.03 4.39
N HIS A 104 -17.21 -9.24 3.33
CA HIS A 104 -18.26 -9.28 2.31
C HIS A 104 -18.20 -10.58 1.49
N GLU A 105 -16.99 -11.04 1.14
CA GLU A 105 -16.75 -12.28 0.39
C GLU A 105 -16.81 -13.55 1.25
N GLY A 106 -16.86 -13.42 2.58
CA GLY A 106 -16.89 -14.54 3.51
C GLY A 106 -15.55 -15.26 3.70
N THR A 107 -14.43 -14.62 3.36
CA THR A 107 -13.06 -15.19 3.37
C THR A 107 -12.22 -14.75 4.57
N LEU A 108 -12.86 -14.40 5.69
CA LEU A 108 -12.14 -13.92 6.89
C LEU A 108 -11.24 -14.98 7.55
N ALA A 109 -11.55 -16.27 7.36
CA ALA A 109 -10.72 -17.33 7.91
C ALA A 109 -9.42 -17.45 7.11
N ILE A 110 -8.28 -17.49 7.83
CA ILE A 110 -6.94 -17.58 7.22
C ILE A 110 -6.79 -18.80 6.29
N SER A 111 -7.54 -19.88 6.55
CA SER A 111 -7.59 -21.07 5.69
C SER A 111 -8.10 -20.79 4.28
N ASP A 112 -8.86 -19.72 4.10
CA ASP A 112 -9.58 -19.42 2.86
C ASP A 112 -8.86 -18.33 2.05
N TRP A 113 -7.71 -17.85 2.56
CA TRP A 113 -6.95 -16.77 1.94
C TRP A 113 -6.24 -17.25 0.68
N ARG A 114 -6.46 -16.52 -0.40
CA ARG A 114 -5.77 -16.70 -1.67
C ARG A 114 -4.36 -16.13 -1.55
N ALA A 115 -3.49 -16.50 -2.48
CA ALA A 115 -2.16 -15.89 -2.58
C ALA A 115 -2.23 -14.35 -2.74
N LEU A 116 -3.26 -13.85 -3.43
CA LEU A 116 -3.50 -12.41 -3.58
C LEU A 116 -3.90 -11.73 -2.26
N ASP A 117 -4.64 -12.40 -1.38
CA ASP A 117 -5.03 -11.83 -0.09
C ASP A 117 -3.80 -11.64 0.81
N TRP A 118 -2.92 -12.66 0.83
CA TRP A 118 -1.61 -12.56 1.49
C TRP A 118 -0.75 -11.44 0.89
N PHE A 119 -0.72 -11.34 -0.44
CA PHE A 119 0.04 -10.32 -1.13
C PHE A 119 -0.44 -8.91 -0.78
N SER A 120 -1.76 -8.66 -0.80
CA SER A 120 -2.37 -7.38 -0.45
C SER A 120 -2.02 -6.95 0.98
N ILE A 121 -1.98 -7.89 1.92
CA ILE A 121 -1.60 -7.62 3.33
C ILE A 121 -0.11 -7.34 3.47
N VAL A 122 0.76 -7.96 2.68
CA VAL A 122 2.21 -7.72 2.77
C VAL A 122 2.61 -6.38 2.12
N VAL A 123 1.87 -5.96 1.11
CA VAL A 123 2.09 -4.67 0.43
C VAL A 123 1.55 -3.48 1.24
N THR A 124 0.62 -3.72 2.16
CA THR A 124 -0.01 -2.71 3.02
C THR A 124 0.61 -2.72 4.41
#